data_AF-A0A5S9X111-F1
#
_entry.id   AF-A0A5S9X111-F1
#
_cell.length_a   1.000
_cell.length_b   1.000
_cell.length_c   1.000
_cell.angle_alpha   90.00
_cell.angle_beta   90.00
_cell.angle_gamma   90.00
#
_symmetry.space_group_name_H-M   'P 1'
#
loop_
_entity.id
_entity.type
_entity.pdbx_description
1 polymer ?
#
loop_
_entity_poly.entity_id
_entity_poly.type
_entity_poly.pdbx_seq_one_letter_code
_entity_poly.pdbx_strand_id
1 'polypeptide(L)'
;MAIFSKLHLLFFSFIIATCTISIVSGTVFTLSNRCNFTVWPGILTANRTLLRGGGFALASGSSVNLTVSPGWSGRIWGRTGCNFNASGSRKCKNAPVQEEHHQPH
;
A
#
# COMPACT_ATOMS: atom_id res chain seq x y z
N MET A 1 -33.98 12.86 41.91
CA MET A 1 -33.44 13.53 40.68
C MET A 1 -31.91 13.58 40.62
N ALA A 2 -31.17 13.77 41.72
CA ALA A 2 -29.71 13.90 41.69
C ALA A 2 -28.92 12.62 41.34
N ILE A 3 -29.44 11.43 41.64
CA ILE A 3 -28.75 10.14 41.41
C ILE A 3 -28.68 9.80 39.91
N PHE A 4 -29.79 10.01 39.18
CA PHE A 4 -29.83 9.84 37.73
C PHE A 4 -28.88 10.80 37.01
N SER A 5 -28.75 12.04 37.52
CA SER A 5 -27.80 13.03 37.00
C SER A 5 -26.34 12.62 37.23
N LYS A 6 -26.00 12.13 38.42
CA LYS A 6 -24.65 11.62 38.72
C LYS A 6 -24.30 10.38 37.90
N LEU A 7 -25.23 9.47 37.69
CA LEU A 7 -25.01 8.27 36.87
C LEU A 7 -24.77 8.65 35.40
N HIS A 8 -25.52 9.62 34.87
CA HIS A 8 -25.33 10.14 33.51
C HIS A 8 -23.97 10.83 33.35
N LEU A 9 -23.55 11.61 34.36
CA LEU A 9 -22.24 12.28 34.37
C LEU A 9 -21.08 11.27 34.43
N LEU A 10 -21.20 10.20 35.23
CA LEU A 10 -20.21 9.13 35.27
C LEU A 10 -20.15 8.37 33.94
N PHE A 11 -21.29 8.16 33.28
CA PHE A 11 -21.36 7.51 31.97
C PHE A 11 -20.72 8.35 30.87
N PHE A 12 -21.01 9.66 30.83
CA PHE A 12 -20.34 10.59 29.91
C PHE A 12 -18.84 10.67 30.18
N SER A 13 -18.42 10.72 31.45
CA SER A 13 -17.00 10.71 31.81
C SER A 13 -16.29 9.42 31.38
N PHE A 14 -16.95 8.27 31.49
CA PHE A 14 -16.40 6.98 31.06
C PHE A 14 -16.29 6.89 29.54
N ILE A 15 -17.29 7.40 28.79
CA ILE A 15 -17.23 7.47 27.33
C ILE A 15 -16.11 8.40 26.86
N ILE A 16 -15.94 9.57 27.48
CA ILE A 16 -14.83 10.48 27.14
C ILE A 16 -13.47 9.85 27.48
N ALA A 17 -13.35 9.18 28.63
CA ALA A 17 -12.12 8.52 29.05
C ALA A 17 -11.72 7.32 28.16
N THR A 18 -12.68 6.67 27.51
CA THR A 18 -12.44 5.51 26.63
C THR A 18 -12.45 5.85 25.14
N CYS A 19 -12.83 7.08 24.77
CA CYS A 19 -12.85 7.52 23.38
C CYS A 19 -11.43 7.86 22.89
N THR A 20 -10.68 6.84 22.47
CA THR A 20 -9.44 7.03 21.71
C THR A 20 -9.79 7.41 20.27
N ILE A 21 -9.79 8.70 19.95
CA ILE A 21 -9.96 9.19 18.57
C ILE A 21 -8.70 8.79 17.79
N SER A 22 -8.77 7.68 17.07
CA SER A 22 -7.72 7.27 16.14
C SER A 22 -7.93 7.99 14.82
N ILE A 23 -7.07 8.95 14.49
CA ILE A 23 -7.07 9.58 13.17
C ILE A 23 -6.41 8.59 12.18
N VAL A 24 -7.23 7.85 11.44
CA VAL A 24 -6.76 7.08 10.28
C VAL A 24 -6.66 8.04 9.10
N SER A 25 -5.43 8.47 8.79
CA SER A 25 -5.13 9.08 7.50
C SER A 25 -4.51 8.02 6.60
N GLY A 26 -4.82 8.05 5.30
CA GLY A 26 -4.28 7.12 4.32
C GLY A 26 -4.53 7.64 2.91
N THR A 27 -3.58 7.40 2.01
CA THR A 27 -3.73 7.74 0.59
C THR A 27 -4.04 6.48 -0.20
N VAL A 28 -4.99 6.55 -1.13
CA VAL A 28 -5.35 5.41 -1.99
C VAL A 28 -4.91 5.69 -3.41
N PHE A 29 -4.03 4.83 -3.93
CA PHE A 29 -3.67 4.81 -5.34
C PHE A 29 -4.50 3.75 -6.06
N THR A 30 -5.19 4.13 -7.14
CA THR A 30 -5.91 3.18 -7.99
C THR A 30 -5.06 2.85 -9.21
N LEU A 31 -4.62 1.60 -9.30
CA LEU A 31 -3.89 1.08 -10.47
C LEU A 31 -4.88 0.41 -11.41
N SER A 32 -4.98 0.92 -12.64
CA SER A 32 -5.87 0.37 -13.67
C SER A 32 -5.07 -0.08 -14.87
N ASN A 33 -5.20 -1.36 -15.24
CA ASN A 33 -4.63 -1.89 -16.47
C ASN A 33 -5.66 -1.79 -17.59
N ARG A 34 -5.47 -0.81 -18.47
CA ARG A 34 -6.29 -0.65 -19.69
C ARG A 34 -5.66 -1.29 -20.93
N CYS A 35 -4.51 -1.95 -20.79
CA CYS A 35 -3.90 -2.72 -21.87
C CYS A 35 -4.65 -4.04 -22.07
N ASN A 36 -4.60 -4.59 -23.29
CA ASN A 36 -5.19 -5.89 -23.63
C ASN A 36 -4.32 -7.11 -23.21
N PHE A 37 -3.30 -6.88 -22.37
CA PHE A 37 -2.40 -7.89 -21.86
C PHE A 37 -2.13 -7.66 -20.37
N THR A 38 -1.68 -8.71 -19.67
CA THR A 38 -1.29 -8.61 -18.26
C THR A 38 -0.07 -7.70 -18.10
N VAL A 39 -0.13 -6.80 -17.12
CA VAL A 39 0.99 -5.96 -16.69
C VAL A 39 1.41 -6.34 -15.28
N TRP A 40 2.66 -6.03 -14.92
CA TRP A 40 3.20 -6.33 -13.60
C TRP A 40 3.72 -5.07 -12.92
N PRO A 41 2.85 -4.31 -12.22
CA PRO A 41 3.29 -3.16 -11.45
C PRO A 41 4.48 -3.53 -10.54
N GLY A 42 5.53 -2.71 -10.59
CA GLY A 42 6.61 -2.70 -9.61
C GLY A 42 6.35 -1.59 -8.60
N ILE A 43 6.60 -1.88 -7.32
CA ILE A 43 6.39 -0.94 -6.23
C ILE A 43 7.67 -0.90 -5.40
N LEU A 44 8.26 0.28 -5.29
CA LEU A 44 9.40 0.55 -4.43
C LEU A 44 8.98 1.54 -3.35
N THR A 45 9.14 1.19 -2.09
CA THR A 45 8.92 2.09 -0.95
C THR A 45 10.25 2.58 -0.43
N ALA A 46 10.40 3.87 -0.17
CA ALA A 46 11.63 4.46 0.37
C ALA A 46 12.06 3.81 1.71
N ASN A 47 11.09 3.55 2.60
CA ASN A 47 11.34 2.95 3.91
C ASN A 47 11.45 1.40 3.88
N ARG A 48 11.72 0.80 2.73
CA ARG A 48 11.90 -0.66 2.53
C ARG A 48 10.72 -1.57 2.93
N THR A 49 9.60 -1.02 3.42
CA THR A 49 8.37 -1.78 3.64
C THR A 49 7.74 -2.20 2.31
N LEU A 50 7.68 -3.51 2.06
CA LEU A 50 7.17 -4.04 0.79
C LEU A 50 5.64 -3.96 0.72
N LEU A 51 5.14 -2.97 -0.03
CA LEU A 51 3.74 -2.92 -0.44
C LEU A 51 3.46 -4.00 -1.47
N ARG A 52 2.49 -4.90 -1.20
CA ARG A 52 2.12 -6.02 -2.08
C ARG A 52 3.34 -6.84 -2.55
N GLY A 53 4.31 -7.06 -1.68
CA GLY A 53 5.54 -7.82 -2.01
C GLY A 53 6.43 -7.16 -3.07
N GLY A 54 6.33 -5.84 -3.28
CA GLY A 54 7.12 -5.11 -4.27
C GLY A 54 6.60 -5.19 -5.71
N GLY A 55 5.46 -5.88 -5.92
CA GLY A 55 4.79 -5.89 -7.21
C GLY A 55 4.09 -7.20 -7.54
N PHE A 56 2.99 -7.11 -8.28
CA PHE A 56 2.05 -8.22 -8.53
C PHE A 56 1.64 -8.26 -10.01
N ALA A 57 0.89 -9.28 -10.41
CA ALA A 57 0.28 -9.37 -11.74
C ALA A 57 -1.07 -8.64 -11.75
N LEU A 58 -1.31 -7.80 -12.75
CA LEU A 58 -2.57 -7.09 -12.95
C LEU A 58 -3.13 -7.45 -14.34
N ALA A 59 -4.21 -8.23 -14.35
CA ALA A 59 -4.83 -8.73 -15.56
C ALA A 59 -5.38 -7.59 -16.44
N SER A 60 -5.56 -7.89 -17.74
CA SER A 60 -6.19 -6.97 -18.70
C SER A 60 -7.55 -6.47 -18.19
N GLY A 61 -7.80 -5.17 -18.32
CA GLY A 61 -9.05 -4.51 -17.89
C GLY A 61 -9.25 -4.43 -16.36
N SER A 62 -8.36 -5.00 -15.56
CA SER A 62 -8.51 -5.06 -14.11
C SER A 62 -7.93 -3.84 -13.42
N SER A 63 -8.48 -3.52 -12.24
CA SER A 63 -7.99 -2.44 -11.39
C SER A 63 -7.84 -2.89 -9.95
N VAL A 64 -6.93 -2.26 -9.21
CA VAL A 64 -6.71 -2.55 -7.79
C VAL A 64 -6.39 -1.28 -7.02
N ASN A 65 -6.91 -1.21 -5.79
CA ASN A 65 -6.62 -0.13 -4.87
C ASN A 65 -5.40 -0.50 -4.00
N LEU A 66 -4.45 0.42 -3.93
CA LEU A 66 -3.32 0.39 -3.02
C LEU A 66 -3.49 1.47 -1.98
N THR A 67 -3.83 1.04 -0.76
CA THR A 67 -3.83 1.91 0.41
C THR A 67 -2.40 2.02 0.92
N VAL A 68 -1.91 3.25 1.06
CA VAL A 68 -0.60 3.55 1.65
C VAL A 68 -0.76 4.41 2.89
N SER A 69 0.18 4.26 3.83
CA SER A 69 0.22 5.08 5.03
C SER A 69 0.48 6.56 4.70
N PRO A 70 0.06 7.50 5.56
CA PRO A 70 0.41 8.90 5.43
C PRO A 70 1.92 9.09 5.34
N GLY A 71 2.35 10.03 4.51
CA GLY A 71 3.78 10.29 4.30
C GLY A 71 4.52 9.21 3.51
N TRP A 72 3.81 8.27 2.87
CA TRP A 72 4.44 7.30 1.99
C TRP A 72 5.22 8.00 0.86
N SER A 73 6.45 7.54 0.66
CA SER A 73 7.33 7.97 -0.43
C SER A 73 7.84 6.73 -1.15
N GLY A 74 7.79 6.75 -2.48
CA GLY A 74 8.16 5.61 -3.30
C GLY A 74 7.93 5.82 -4.78
N ARG A 75 8.05 4.73 -5.54
CA ARG A 75 7.87 4.70 -6.99
C ARG A 75 6.97 3.54 -7.39
N ILE A 76 6.10 3.78 -8.36
CA ILE A 76 5.28 2.75 -9.00
C ILE A 76 5.53 2.82 -10.51
N TRP A 77 5.79 1.69 -11.14
CA TRP A 77 6.03 1.61 -12.60
C TRP A 77 5.39 0.35 -13.19
N GLY A 78 5.03 0.40 -14.47
CA GLY A 78 4.51 -0.75 -15.20
C GLY A 78 5.64 -1.63 -15.74
N ARG A 79 5.51 -2.95 -15.63
CA ARG A 79 6.35 -3.92 -16.37
C ARG A 79 5.47 -4.75 -17.28
N THR A 80 6.02 -5.18 -18.41
CA THR A 80 5.33 -5.99 -19.43
C THR A 80 6.18 -7.19 -19.80
N GLY A 81 5.54 -8.22 -20.36
CA GLY A 81 6.23 -9.42 -20.86
C GLY A 81 7.07 -10.13 -19.80
N CYS A 82 6.57 -10.21 -18.56
CA CYS A 82 7.28 -10.89 -17.48
C CYS A 82 7.11 -12.41 -17.59
N ASN A 83 8.21 -13.16 -17.51
CA ASN A 83 8.21 -14.61 -17.36
C ASN A 83 8.65 -14.98 -15.94
N PHE A 84 7.90 -15.88 -15.31
CA PHE A 84 8.21 -16.43 -13.99
C PHE A 84 8.78 -17.81 -14.21
N ASN A 85 10.09 -17.97 -13.99
CA ASN A 85 10.68 -19.31 -13.96
C ASN A 85 10.39 -19.99 -12.61
N ALA A 86 10.53 -21.31 -12.57
CA ALA A 86 10.25 -22.13 -11.39
C ALA A 86 11.10 -21.76 -10.15
N SER A 87 12.19 -21.01 -10.32
CA SER A 87 13.04 -20.51 -9.24
C SER A 87 12.53 -19.20 -8.60
N GLY A 88 11.39 -18.66 -9.05
CA GLY A 88 10.80 -17.43 -8.51
C GLY A 88 11.45 -16.14 -8.99
N SER A 89 12.47 -16.22 -9.87
CA SER A 89 13.10 -15.03 -10.44
C SER A 89 12.26 -14.43 -11.57
N ARG A 90 12.06 -13.11 -11.54
CA ARG A 90 11.19 -12.41 -12.50
C ARG A 90 12.05 -11.72 -13.56
N LYS A 91 11.97 -12.17 -14.81
CA LYS A 91 12.53 -11.44 -15.96
C LYS A 91 11.41 -10.76 -16.73
N CYS A 92 11.43 -9.44 -16.82
CA CYS A 92 10.47 -8.66 -17.60
C CYS A 92 11.19 -7.93 -18.73
N LYS A 93 10.56 -7.84 -19.90
CA LYS A 93 11.16 -7.18 -21.09
C LYS A 93 11.55 -5.73 -20.83
N ASN A 94 10.74 -5.01 -20.05
CA ASN A 94 10.89 -3.57 -19.84
C ASN A 94 11.14 -3.22 -18.36
N ALA A 95 11.74 -4.13 -17.58
CA ALA A 95 12.11 -3.77 -16.22
C ALA A 95 13.15 -2.64 -16.27
N PRO A 96 12.92 -1.48 -15.59
CA PRO A 96 14.03 -0.56 -15.36
C PRO A 96 15.09 -1.34 -14.59
N VAL A 97 16.32 -1.34 -15.11
CA VAL A 97 17.49 -1.82 -14.38
C VAL A 97 17.52 -1.03 -13.08
N GLN A 98 17.35 -1.69 -11.94
CA GLN A 98 17.74 -1.07 -10.68
C GLN A 98 19.26 -1.07 -10.74
N GLU A 99 19.82 0.08 -11.06
CA GLU A 99 21.24 0.35 -10.84
C GLU A 99 21.46 0.19 -9.34
N GLU A 100 21.95 -0.97 -8.93
CA GLU A 100 22.57 -1.10 -7.62
C GLU A 100 23.77 -0.16 -7.68
N HIS A 101 23.64 0.98 -7.02
CA HIS A 101 24.76 1.85 -6.75
C HIS A 101 25.68 1.08 -5.79
N HIS A 102 26.52 0.21 -6.36
CA HIS A 102 27.68 -0.32 -5.69
C HIS A 102 28.57 0.90 -5.45
N GLN A 103 28.55 1.43 -4.23
CA GLN A 103 29.55 2.38 -3.80
C GLN A 103 30.91 1.70 -3.95
N PRO A 104 31.82 2.22 -4.79
CA PRO A 104 33.22 1.81 -4.69
C PRO A 104 33.76 2.32 -3.36
N HIS A 105 34.40 1.43 -2.61
CA HIS A 105 35.34 1.80 -1.55
C HIS A 105 36.52 2.57 -2.15
#